data_AF-A0A484B8U2-F1
#
_entry.id   AF-A0A484B8U2-F1
#
_cell.length_a   1.000
_cell.length_b   1.000
_cell.length_c   1.000
_cell.angle_alpha   90.00
_cell.angle_beta   90.00
_cell.angle_gamma   90.00
#
_symmetry.space_group_name_H-M   'P 1'
#
loop_
_entity.id
_entity.type
_entity.pdbx_description
1 polymer ?
#
loop_
_entity_poly.entity_id
_entity_poly.type
_entity_poly.pdbx_seq_one_letter_code
_entity_poly.pdbx_strand_id
1 'polypeptide(L)'
;MAQTFGHSASRRQGGFAAIYSAAGSSSSLAGHSRSEFSSLYDAIGQNITAINSSSKQLEKLWKLTGKTKDLRTLQEQIHNINSETNERIESTSRDFKRLQVVLRNGDRQQRLQLERIKSDFQHVLEKYSAQQRRNSRASRQSYNAAVASQRKTASSVETELLQQQRQEQAELQREHNLLLERQRQVEQLEADVVDVNIIMKQLRRLISEQGDVVDKVEELVDESAVNVEEGRAELQISEVRRNSSRRRILILLFIAVIVVSITAGIIVWKYI
;
A
#
# COMPACT_ATOMS: atom_id res chain seq x y z
N MET A 1 24.45 37.94 65.71
CA MET A 1 24.97 37.38 66.96
C MET A 1 24.24 36.08 67.25
N ALA A 2 25.00 35.07 67.71
CA ALA A 2 24.61 33.80 68.34
C ALA A 2 24.02 32.67 67.46
N GLN A 3 24.90 31.69 67.21
CA GLN A 3 24.64 30.29 66.89
C GLN A 3 24.11 29.53 68.12
N THR A 4 23.35 28.44 67.95
CA THR A 4 23.52 27.21 68.75
C THR A 4 23.09 25.95 67.97
N PHE A 5 23.97 24.94 68.03
CA PHE A 5 23.90 23.58 67.47
C PHE A 5 23.15 22.57 68.37
N GLY A 6 22.81 21.38 67.82
CA GLY A 6 22.73 20.09 68.56
C GLY A 6 21.47 19.25 68.26
N HIS A 7 21.42 18.32 67.30
CA HIS A 7 21.91 16.92 67.21
C HIS A 7 21.07 15.82 67.90
N SER A 8 21.10 14.62 67.28
CA SER A 8 20.56 13.28 67.62
C SER A 8 19.09 12.98 67.33
N ALA A 9 18.63 11.75 67.05
CA ALA A 9 19.08 10.60 66.26
C ALA A 9 17.95 9.55 66.31
N SER A 10 17.80 8.74 65.27
CA SER A 10 17.24 7.37 65.28
C SER A 10 15.73 7.16 65.51
N ARG A 11 15.01 6.74 64.46
CA ARG A 11 14.26 5.46 64.50
C ARG A 11 13.95 4.93 63.10
N ARG A 12 14.66 3.86 62.71
CA ARG A 12 14.20 2.91 61.69
C ARG A 12 13.25 1.93 62.36
N GLN A 13 12.05 1.77 61.83
CA GLN A 13 11.25 0.57 61.99
C GLN A 13 10.52 0.32 60.66
N GLY A 14 10.83 -0.81 60.04
CA GLY A 14 10.15 -1.28 58.85
C GLY A 14 8.78 -1.85 59.18
N GLY A 15 7.86 -1.72 58.23
CA GLY A 15 6.57 -2.39 58.20
C GLY A 15 6.34 -2.91 56.78
N PHE A 16 6.58 -4.20 56.62
CA PHE A 16 6.22 -5.05 55.48
C PHE A 16 4.74 -4.85 55.10
N ALA A 17 4.44 -4.46 53.85
CA ALA A 17 3.23 -4.85 53.09
C ALA A 17 3.09 -4.01 51.81
N ALA A 18 3.77 -4.40 50.72
CA ALA A 18 3.38 -4.03 49.35
C ALA A 18 4.10 -4.91 48.33
N ILE A 19 3.90 -6.22 48.38
CA ILE A 19 4.23 -7.10 47.27
C ILE A 19 3.01 -7.96 47.06
N TYR A 20 2.06 -7.54 46.21
CA TYR A 20 1.15 -8.38 45.42
C TYR A 20 0.25 -7.42 44.62
N SER A 21 0.65 -7.05 43.40
CA SER A 21 -0.22 -6.59 42.29
C SER A 21 0.63 -6.23 41.06
N ALA A 22 1.28 -7.23 40.45
CA ALA A 22 1.97 -7.07 39.17
C ALA A 22 1.53 -8.15 38.16
N ALA A 23 0.27 -8.56 38.20
CA ALA A 23 -0.29 -9.59 37.31
C ALA A 23 -1.32 -9.04 36.28
N GLY A 24 -1.49 -7.71 36.19
CA GLY A 24 -2.51 -7.08 35.32
C GLY A 24 -2.00 -6.43 34.04
N SER A 25 -0.68 -6.39 33.80
CA SER A 25 -0.09 -5.55 32.74
C SER A 25 0.19 -6.26 31.41
N SER A 26 0.08 -7.59 31.35
CA SER A 26 0.37 -8.36 30.15
C SER A 26 -0.79 -8.37 29.14
N SER A 27 -2.05 -8.32 29.61
CA SER A 27 -3.23 -8.33 28.74
C SER A 27 -3.43 -7.00 28.01
N SER A 28 -3.14 -5.87 28.66
CA SER A 28 -3.20 -4.56 28.00
C SER A 28 -2.14 -4.44 26.92
N LEU A 29 -0.89 -4.85 27.18
CA LEU A 29 0.21 -4.78 26.21
C LEU A 29 -0.05 -5.66 24.97
N ALA A 30 -0.62 -6.86 25.15
CA ALA A 30 -1.02 -7.74 24.05
C ALA A 30 -2.17 -7.15 23.21
N GLY A 31 -3.15 -6.51 23.87
CA GLY A 31 -4.24 -5.80 23.18
C GLY A 31 -3.76 -4.62 22.34
N HIS A 32 -2.79 -3.85 22.85
CA HIS A 32 -2.18 -2.74 22.12
C HIS A 32 -1.39 -3.24 20.90
N SER A 33 -0.60 -4.30 21.05
CA SER A 33 0.18 -4.89 19.96
C SER A 33 -0.70 -5.45 18.83
N ARG A 34 -1.85 -6.07 19.16
CA ARG A 34 -2.81 -6.55 18.16
C ARG A 34 -3.51 -5.40 17.42
N SER A 35 -3.89 -4.34 18.13
CA SER A 35 -4.47 -3.14 17.53
C SER A 35 -3.46 -2.41 16.65
N GLU A 36 -2.21 -2.29 17.09
CA GLU A 36 -1.12 -1.68 16.35
C GLU A 36 -0.84 -2.45 15.05
N PHE A 37 -0.75 -3.79 15.13
CA PHE A 37 -0.62 -4.66 13.95
C PHE A 37 -1.72 -4.38 12.92
N SER A 38 -3.00 -4.40 13.32
CA SER A 38 -4.12 -4.17 12.41
C SER A 38 -4.03 -2.79 11.77
N SER A 39 -3.72 -1.76 12.56
CA SER A 39 -3.60 -0.38 12.06
C SER A 39 -2.49 -0.21 11.03
N LEU A 40 -1.33 -0.83 11.27
CA LEU A 40 -0.19 -0.79 10.35
C LEU A 40 -0.48 -1.59 9.09
N TYR A 41 -1.10 -2.76 9.22
CA TYR A 41 -1.51 -3.60 8.09
C TYR A 41 -2.49 -2.86 7.17
N ASP A 42 -3.52 -2.22 7.74
CA ASP A 42 -4.51 -1.46 6.99
C ASP A 42 -3.89 -0.23 6.32
N ALA A 43 -3.00 0.49 7.03
CA ALA A 43 -2.28 1.64 6.46
C ALA A 43 -1.40 1.23 5.26
N ILE A 44 -0.65 0.13 5.38
CA ILE A 44 0.14 -0.44 4.28
C ILE A 44 -0.78 -0.82 3.11
N GLY A 45 -1.90 -1.49 3.36
CA GLY A 45 -2.84 -1.90 2.32
C GLY A 45 -3.43 -0.71 1.56
N GLN A 46 -3.77 0.37 2.26
CA GLN A 46 -4.24 1.62 1.67
C GLN A 46 -3.16 2.26 0.79
N ASN A 47 -1.91 2.32 1.27
CA ASN A 47 -0.79 2.86 0.50
C ASN A 47 -0.50 2.02 -0.75
N ILE A 48 -0.51 0.69 -0.67
CA ILE A 48 -0.35 -0.20 -1.84
C ILE A 48 -1.43 0.09 -2.89
N THR A 49 -2.69 0.22 -2.46
CA THR A 49 -3.80 0.53 -3.35
C THR A 49 -3.64 1.89 -4.02
N ALA A 50 -3.19 2.90 -3.26
CA ALA A 50 -2.89 4.23 -3.78
C ALA A 50 -1.74 4.22 -4.79
N ILE A 51 -0.62 3.53 -4.51
CA ILE A 51 0.52 3.43 -5.43
C ILE A 51 0.10 2.74 -6.75
N ASN A 52 -0.73 1.69 -6.68
CA ASN A 52 -1.26 1.03 -7.86
C ASN A 52 -2.21 1.94 -8.66
N SER A 53 -2.96 2.82 -8.00
CA SER A 53 -3.82 3.80 -8.67
C SER A 53 -2.97 4.90 -9.34
N SER A 54 -1.94 5.42 -8.66
CA SER A 54 -0.94 6.35 -9.22
C SER A 54 -0.28 5.78 -10.48
N SER A 55 0.12 4.50 -10.47
CA SER A 55 0.66 3.82 -11.66
C SER A 55 -0.31 3.86 -12.84
N LYS A 56 -1.60 3.62 -12.62
CA LYS A 56 -2.64 3.72 -13.67
C LYS A 56 -2.86 5.15 -14.14
N GLN A 57 -2.79 6.13 -13.25
CA GLN A 57 -2.92 7.56 -13.60
C GLN A 57 -1.75 8.01 -14.48
N LEU A 58 -0.51 7.65 -14.12
CA LEU A 58 0.68 7.93 -14.91
C LEU A 58 0.60 7.32 -16.32
N GLU A 59 0.04 6.11 -16.44
CA GLU A 59 -0.20 5.48 -17.74
C GLU A 59 -1.19 6.27 -18.59
N LYS A 60 -2.29 6.77 -18.00
CA LYS A 60 -3.29 7.58 -18.70
C LYS A 60 -2.73 8.93 -19.13
N LEU A 61 -2.08 9.65 -18.22
CA LEU A 61 -1.49 10.96 -18.51
C LEU A 61 -0.49 10.85 -19.66
N TRP A 62 0.36 9.83 -19.65
CA TRP A 62 1.31 9.65 -20.74
C TRP A 62 0.65 9.36 -22.10
N LYS A 63 -0.42 8.56 -22.14
CA LYS A 63 -1.19 8.32 -23.38
C LYS A 63 -1.83 9.60 -23.93
N LEU A 64 -2.12 10.58 -23.07
CA LEU A 64 -2.68 11.87 -23.47
C LEU A 64 -1.62 12.85 -23.96
N THR A 65 -0.36 12.71 -23.54
CA THR A 65 0.77 13.57 -23.97
C THR A 65 0.97 13.58 -25.49
N GLY A 66 0.62 12.49 -26.18
CA GLY A 66 0.67 12.43 -27.65
C GLY A 66 -0.44 13.21 -28.35
N LYS A 67 -1.43 13.77 -27.63
CA LYS A 67 -2.65 14.38 -28.18
C LYS A 67 -2.89 15.83 -27.78
N THR A 68 -2.23 16.35 -26.74
CA THR A 68 -2.55 17.67 -26.16
C THR A 68 -1.47 18.72 -26.42
N LYS A 69 -1.90 19.98 -26.62
CA LYS A 69 -1.00 21.15 -26.75
C LYS A 69 -0.37 21.57 -25.40
N ASP A 70 -0.98 21.20 -24.27
CA ASP A 70 -0.51 21.55 -22.92
C ASP A 70 0.43 20.50 -22.32
N LEU A 71 1.65 20.44 -22.86
CA LEU A 71 2.70 19.55 -22.37
C LEU A 71 3.13 19.89 -20.93
N ARG A 72 3.15 21.18 -20.56
CA ARG A 72 3.61 21.66 -19.24
C ARG A 72 2.70 21.19 -18.10
N THR A 73 1.40 21.43 -18.20
CA THR A 73 0.41 21.01 -17.18
C THR A 73 0.45 19.51 -16.96
N LEU A 74 0.63 18.75 -18.04
CA LEU A 74 0.69 17.29 -17.96
C LEU A 74 1.98 16.82 -17.29
N GLN A 75 3.12 17.47 -17.53
CA GLN A 75 4.38 17.19 -16.85
C GLN A 75 4.33 17.52 -15.35
N GLU A 76 3.74 18.65 -14.98
CA GLU A 76 3.51 19.01 -13.57
C GLU A 76 2.64 17.96 -12.86
N GLN A 77 1.57 17.49 -13.51
CA GLN A 77 0.74 16.41 -12.97
C GLN A 77 1.51 15.09 -12.80
N ILE A 78 2.36 14.72 -13.76
CA ILE A 78 3.21 13.53 -13.66
C ILE A 78 4.17 13.67 -12.46
N HIS A 79 4.80 14.84 -12.31
CA HIS A 79 5.72 15.08 -11.20
C HIS A 79 5.02 15.02 -9.85
N ASN A 80 3.84 15.65 -9.71
CA ASN A 80 3.07 15.59 -8.47
C ASN A 80 2.70 14.15 -8.10
N ILE A 81 2.22 13.36 -9.06
CA ILE A 81 1.92 11.94 -8.84
C ILE A 81 3.18 11.18 -8.43
N ASN A 82 4.34 11.46 -9.04
CA ASN A 82 5.59 10.81 -8.65
C ASN A 82 5.99 11.15 -7.22
N SER A 83 6.00 12.43 -6.85
CA SER A 83 6.38 12.89 -5.51
C SER A 83 5.47 12.27 -4.45
N GLU A 84 4.15 12.37 -4.61
CA GLU A 84 3.18 11.76 -3.67
C GLU A 84 3.34 10.24 -3.59
N THR A 85 3.64 9.58 -4.70
CA THR A 85 3.84 8.13 -4.73
C THR A 85 5.12 7.75 -4.01
N ASN A 86 6.20 8.50 -4.20
CA ASN A 86 7.48 8.29 -3.50
C ASN A 86 7.31 8.42 -1.99
N GLU A 87 6.61 9.46 -1.51
CA GLU A 87 6.30 9.64 -0.10
C GLU A 87 5.52 8.45 0.48
N ARG A 88 4.53 7.93 -0.27
CA ARG A 88 3.77 6.73 0.12
C ARG A 88 4.66 5.49 0.19
N ILE A 89 5.56 5.30 -0.77
CA ILE A 89 6.49 4.15 -0.78
C ILE A 89 7.42 4.23 0.44
N GLU A 90 7.92 5.42 0.78
CA GLU A 90 8.75 5.61 1.97
C GLU A 90 7.98 5.36 3.26
N SER A 91 6.76 5.89 3.39
CA SER A 91 5.91 5.64 4.56
C SER A 91 5.64 4.15 4.71
N THR A 92 5.25 3.49 3.62
CA THR A 92 4.99 2.05 3.60
C THR A 92 6.23 1.26 4.03
N SER A 93 7.42 1.69 3.60
CA SER A 93 8.69 1.07 4.03
C SER A 93 8.95 1.24 5.53
N ARG A 94 8.62 2.40 6.11
CA ARG A 94 8.70 2.62 7.57
C ARG A 94 7.68 1.78 8.32
N ASP A 95 6.46 1.69 7.80
CA ASP A 95 5.37 0.91 8.39
C ASP A 95 5.72 -0.59 8.38
N PHE A 96 6.33 -1.10 7.32
CA PHE A 96 6.88 -2.46 7.29
C PHE A 96 7.93 -2.70 8.37
N LYS A 97 8.86 -1.78 8.61
CA LYS A 97 9.85 -1.91 9.70
C LYS A 97 9.17 -1.97 11.07
N ARG A 98 8.17 -1.11 11.30
CA ARG A 98 7.39 -1.12 12.55
C ARG A 98 6.61 -2.42 12.71
N LEU A 99 5.94 -2.84 11.64
CA LEU A 99 5.16 -4.08 11.61
C LEU A 99 6.02 -5.30 11.93
N GLN A 100 7.26 -5.37 11.42
CA GLN A 100 8.23 -6.41 11.76
C GLN A 100 8.60 -6.44 13.25
N VAL A 101 8.74 -5.28 13.89
CA VAL A 101 9.02 -5.20 15.35
C VAL A 101 7.82 -5.73 16.15
N VAL A 102 6.61 -5.35 15.77
CA VAL A 102 5.36 -5.82 16.42
C VAL A 102 5.19 -7.34 16.25
N LEU A 103 5.62 -7.90 15.12
CA LEU A 103 5.53 -9.33 14.79
C LEU A 103 6.60 -10.23 15.42
N ARG A 104 7.55 -9.68 16.17
CA ARG A 104 8.64 -10.50 16.77
C ARG A 104 8.10 -11.63 17.65
N ASN A 105 6.94 -11.40 18.29
CA ASN A 105 6.19 -12.37 19.08
C ASN A 105 4.81 -12.70 18.48
N GLY A 106 4.58 -12.39 17.20
CA GLY A 106 3.29 -12.56 16.54
C GLY A 106 3.01 -14.00 16.11
N ASP A 107 1.73 -14.32 16.00
CA ASP A 107 1.24 -15.66 15.63
C ASP A 107 1.56 -15.99 14.16
N ARG A 108 1.58 -17.31 13.83
CA ARG A 108 1.83 -17.81 12.46
C ARG A 108 0.94 -17.14 11.40
N GLN A 109 -0.32 -16.88 11.73
CA GLN A 109 -1.27 -16.19 10.85
C GLN A 109 -0.83 -14.75 10.51
N GLN A 110 -0.34 -14.00 11.50
CA GLN A 110 0.13 -12.62 11.29
C GLN A 110 1.40 -12.59 10.42
N ARG A 111 2.27 -13.60 10.56
CA ARG A 111 3.46 -13.76 9.71
C ARG A 111 3.09 -14.04 8.25
N LEU A 112 2.10 -14.89 7.99
CA LEU A 112 1.59 -15.13 6.64
C LEU A 112 0.95 -13.88 6.02
N GLN A 113 0.21 -13.10 6.81
CA GLN A 113 -0.36 -11.82 6.36
C GLN A 113 0.74 -10.82 5.98
N LEU A 114 1.81 -10.74 6.77
CA LEU A 114 2.97 -9.92 6.47
C LEU A 114 3.65 -10.32 5.14
N GLU A 115 3.87 -11.62 4.91
CA GLU A 115 4.47 -12.11 3.67
C GLU A 115 3.59 -11.78 2.45
N ARG A 116 2.27 -11.96 2.57
CA ARG A 116 1.34 -11.60 1.51
C ARG A 116 1.41 -10.11 1.16
N ILE A 117 1.30 -9.24 2.16
CA ILE A 117 1.27 -7.79 1.92
C ILE A 117 2.63 -7.25 1.47
N LYS A 118 3.74 -7.88 1.86
CA LYS A 118 5.08 -7.61 1.29
C LYS A 118 5.13 -7.96 -0.21
N SER A 119 4.67 -9.16 -0.58
CA SER A 119 4.64 -9.60 -1.99
C SER A 119 3.77 -8.68 -2.85
N ASP A 120 2.59 -8.30 -2.35
CA ASP A 120 1.70 -7.34 -3.01
C ASP A 120 2.38 -5.98 -3.21
N PHE A 121 3.10 -5.48 -2.19
CA PHE A 121 3.86 -4.24 -2.30
C PHE A 121 4.99 -4.31 -3.33
N GLN A 122 5.75 -5.42 -3.36
CA GLN A 122 6.79 -5.64 -4.36
C GLN A 122 6.21 -5.57 -5.77
N HIS A 123 5.15 -6.32 -6.04
CA HIS A 123 4.52 -6.37 -7.36
C HIS A 123 4.01 -4.99 -7.80
N VAL A 124 3.36 -4.23 -6.89
CA VAL A 124 2.88 -2.88 -7.20
C VAL A 124 4.04 -1.92 -7.46
N LEU A 125 5.11 -2.01 -6.68
CA LEU A 125 6.28 -1.14 -6.84
C LEU A 125 7.06 -1.44 -8.12
N GLU A 126 7.14 -2.71 -8.55
CA GLU A 126 7.72 -3.10 -9.85
C GLU A 126 6.94 -2.51 -11.00
N LYS A 127 5.61 -2.63 -10.96
CA LYS A 127 4.71 -2.05 -11.96
C LYS A 127 4.85 -0.53 -12.02
N TYR A 128 4.91 0.13 -10.86
CA TYR A 128 5.12 1.57 -10.78
C TYR A 128 6.47 1.99 -11.39
N SER A 129 7.57 1.33 -11.00
CA SER A 129 8.90 1.62 -11.56
C SER A 129 8.96 1.40 -13.07
N ALA A 130 8.33 0.34 -13.57
CA ALA A 130 8.25 0.08 -15.00
C ALA A 130 7.52 1.22 -15.74
N GLN A 131 6.41 1.72 -15.18
CA GLN A 131 5.66 2.83 -15.77
C GLN A 131 6.48 4.13 -15.75
N GLN A 132 7.15 4.42 -14.65
CA GLN A 132 7.97 5.62 -14.51
C GLN A 132 9.14 5.64 -15.51
N ARG A 133 9.81 4.50 -15.71
CA ARG A 133 10.87 4.33 -16.73
C ARG A 133 10.35 4.53 -18.15
N ARG A 134 9.15 4.03 -18.45
CA ARG A 134 8.50 4.25 -19.76
C ARG A 134 8.22 5.73 -19.98
N ASN A 135 7.65 6.39 -18.98
CA ASN A 135 7.35 7.82 -19.04
C ASN A 135 8.63 8.66 -19.22
N SER A 136 9.68 8.40 -18.43
CA SER A 136 10.97 9.10 -18.56
C SER A 136 11.63 8.91 -19.93
N ARG A 137 11.65 7.67 -20.47
CA ARG A 137 12.18 7.39 -21.81
C ARG A 137 11.43 8.14 -22.91
N ALA A 138 10.12 8.17 -22.83
CA ALA A 138 9.29 8.87 -23.79
C ALA A 138 9.43 10.39 -23.69
N SER A 139 9.54 10.94 -22.48
CA SER A 139 9.82 12.36 -22.27
C SER A 139 11.17 12.76 -22.87
N ARG A 140 12.23 11.95 -22.67
CA ARG A 140 13.53 12.12 -23.33
C ARG A 140 13.42 12.10 -24.84
N GLN A 141 12.68 11.15 -25.40
CA GLN A 141 12.49 11.04 -26.85
C GLN A 141 11.78 12.26 -27.43
N SER A 142 10.75 12.76 -26.74
CA SER A 142 10.02 13.98 -27.12
C SER A 142 10.93 15.22 -27.09
N TYR A 143 11.74 15.36 -26.05
CA TYR A 143 12.72 16.44 -25.95
C TYR A 143 13.76 16.37 -27.07
N ASN A 144 14.37 15.21 -27.31
CA ASN A 144 15.36 15.02 -28.37
C ASN A 144 14.78 15.31 -29.77
N ALA A 145 13.53 14.93 -30.02
CA ALA A 145 12.84 15.24 -31.28
C ALA A 145 12.66 16.75 -31.45
N ALA A 146 12.30 17.48 -30.38
CA ALA A 146 12.14 18.92 -30.40
C ALA A 146 13.47 19.68 -30.59
N VAL A 147 14.56 19.19 -29.99
CA VAL A 147 15.91 19.72 -30.22
C VAL A 147 16.35 19.48 -31.67
N ALA A 148 16.07 18.29 -32.21
CA ALA A 148 16.40 17.95 -33.60
C ALA A 148 15.61 18.80 -34.62
N SER A 149 14.34 19.11 -34.35
CA SER A 149 13.56 20.03 -35.19
C SER A 149 14.12 21.44 -35.15
N GLN A 150 14.50 21.96 -33.97
CA GLN A 150 15.08 23.30 -33.86
C GLN A 150 16.41 23.42 -34.62
N ARG A 151 17.27 22.41 -34.55
CA ARG A 151 18.53 22.38 -35.33
C ARG A 151 18.28 22.45 -36.84
N LYS A 152 17.26 21.75 -37.34
CA LYS A 152 16.90 21.78 -38.77
C LYS A 152 16.36 23.15 -39.19
N THR A 153 15.53 23.78 -38.36
CA THR A 153 15.04 25.14 -38.62
C THR A 153 16.18 26.14 -38.63
N ALA A 154 17.09 26.10 -37.65
CA ALA A 154 18.26 26.98 -37.59
C ALA A 154 19.16 26.86 -38.84
N SER A 155 19.41 25.64 -39.34
CA SER A 155 20.20 25.43 -40.57
C SER A 155 19.49 25.88 -41.86
N SER A 156 18.15 25.90 -41.88
CA SER A 156 17.37 26.38 -43.02
C SER A 156 17.32 27.91 -43.07
N VAL A 157 17.26 28.55 -41.90
CA VAL A 157 17.20 30.02 -41.75
C VAL A 157 18.52 30.69 -42.12
N GLU A 158 19.67 30.00 -41.99
CA GLU A 158 20.97 30.51 -42.43
C GLU A 158 21.07 30.70 -43.97
N THR A 159 20.10 30.19 -44.74
CA THR A 159 20.07 30.29 -46.21
C THR A 159 19.14 31.39 -46.76
N GLU A 160 18.26 32.01 -45.95
CA GLU A 160 17.32 33.07 -46.38
C GLU A 160 17.51 34.41 -45.61
N LEU A 161 18.39 35.27 -46.17
CA LEU A 161 18.38 36.75 -46.20
C LEU A 161 17.77 37.60 -45.04
N LEU A 162 18.67 38.18 -44.23
CA LEU A 162 18.93 39.63 -43.97
C LEU A 162 17.84 40.73 -43.84
N GLN A 163 16.52 40.47 -43.74
CA GLN A 163 15.57 41.61 -43.56
C GLN A 163 14.43 41.47 -42.54
N GLN A 164 14.30 40.36 -41.81
CA GLN A 164 13.26 40.12 -40.78
C GLN A 164 13.79 39.96 -39.33
N GLN A 165 15.00 40.47 -39.10
CA GLN A 165 15.90 40.10 -37.99
C GLN A 165 15.37 40.28 -36.55
N ARG A 166 14.45 41.22 -36.27
CA ARG A 166 13.98 41.46 -34.88
C ARG A 166 12.79 40.60 -34.45
N GLN A 167 11.86 40.31 -35.36
CA GLN A 167 10.72 39.42 -35.04
C GLN A 167 11.19 37.96 -34.97
N GLU A 168 12.07 37.54 -35.89
CA GLU A 168 12.69 36.20 -35.84
C GLU A 168 13.55 36.00 -34.59
N GLN A 169 14.35 36.98 -34.17
CA GLN A 169 15.13 36.86 -32.92
C GLN A 169 14.23 36.64 -31.69
N ALA A 170 13.09 37.32 -31.62
CA ALA A 170 12.14 37.16 -30.52
C ALA A 170 11.44 35.79 -30.56
N GLU A 171 11.17 35.25 -31.74
CA GLU A 171 10.60 33.90 -31.91
C GLU A 171 11.61 32.80 -31.57
N LEU A 172 12.85 32.91 -32.06
CA LEU A 172 13.95 32.00 -31.73
C LEU A 172 14.25 31.99 -30.22
N GLN A 173 14.23 33.15 -29.56
CA GLN A 173 14.37 33.22 -28.10
C GLN A 173 13.21 32.54 -27.36
N ARG A 174 11.96 32.69 -27.83
CA ARG A 174 10.81 31.98 -27.25
C ARG A 174 10.93 30.47 -27.40
N GLU A 175 11.33 29.99 -28.57
CA GLU A 175 11.55 28.55 -28.81
C GLU A 175 12.68 27.99 -27.94
N HIS A 176 13.78 28.72 -27.83
CA HIS A 176 14.90 28.33 -26.96
C HIS A 176 14.48 28.24 -25.48
N ASN A 177 13.75 29.24 -24.99
CA ASN A 177 13.22 29.24 -23.62
C ASN A 177 12.27 28.05 -23.37
N LEU A 178 11.44 27.69 -24.36
CA LEU A 178 10.56 26.53 -24.27
C LEU A 178 11.34 25.22 -24.22
N LEU A 179 12.45 25.11 -24.95
CA LEU A 179 13.31 23.92 -24.90
C LEU A 179 14.08 23.81 -23.58
N LEU A 180 14.59 24.91 -23.04
CA LEU A 180 15.21 24.93 -21.71
C LEU A 180 14.24 24.46 -20.63
N GLU A 181 12.99 24.89 -20.71
CA GLU A 181 11.95 24.45 -19.78
C GLU A 181 11.69 22.94 -19.91
N ARG A 182 11.56 22.43 -21.15
CA ARG A 182 11.40 20.99 -21.40
C ARG A 182 12.58 20.18 -20.87
N GLN A 183 13.81 20.70 -20.97
CA GLN A 183 15.00 20.06 -20.43
C GLN A 183 14.89 19.90 -18.91
N ARG A 184 14.58 20.98 -18.19
CA ARG A 184 14.41 20.94 -16.72
C ARG A 184 13.35 19.92 -16.29
N GLN A 185 12.24 19.86 -17.03
CA GLN A 185 11.17 18.91 -16.74
C GLN A 185 11.61 17.45 -16.99
N VAL A 186 12.42 17.19 -18.01
CA VAL A 186 13.00 15.87 -18.24
C VAL A 186 13.97 15.49 -17.12
N GLU A 187 14.84 16.41 -16.69
CA GLU A 187 15.77 16.20 -15.59
C GLU A 187 15.04 15.89 -14.27
N GLN A 188 13.95 16.60 -13.97
CA GLN A 188 13.12 16.32 -12.79
C GLN A 188 12.48 14.93 -12.84
N LEU A 189 11.91 14.53 -13.98
CA LEU A 189 11.34 13.19 -14.14
C LEU A 189 12.39 12.08 -14.03
N GLU A 190 13.64 12.36 -14.39
CA GLU A 190 14.74 11.42 -14.21
C GLU A 190 15.16 11.27 -12.76
N ALA A 191 15.20 12.38 -12.01
CA ALA A 191 15.44 12.35 -10.56
C ALA A 191 14.39 11.48 -9.86
N ASP A 192 13.10 11.68 -10.17
CA ASP A 192 12.01 10.88 -9.61
C ASP A 192 12.23 9.36 -9.84
N VAL A 193 12.78 8.96 -11.00
CA VAL A 193 13.04 7.54 -11.36
C VAL A 193 14.19 6.94 -10.56
N VAL A 194 15.21 7.74 -10.26
CA VAL A 194 16.38 7.31 -9.49
C VAL A 194 15.96 6.98 -8.06
N ASP A 195 15.12 7.80 -7.45
CA ASP A 195 14.65 7.65 -6.07
C ASP A 195 13.90 6.34 -5.86
N VAL A 196 12.98 6.00 -6.77
CA VAL A 196 12.22 4.73 -6.71
C VAL A 196 13.15 3.52 -6.76
N ASN A 197 14.23 3.58 -7.53
CA ASN A 197 15.18 2.47 -7.64
C ASN A 197 15.96 2.27 -6.33
N ILE A 198 16.38 3.35 -5.68
CA ILE A 198 17.03 3.32 -4.37
C ILE A 198 16.10 2.71 -3.33
N ILE A 199 14.83 3.17 -3.29
CA ILE A 199 13.83 2.66 -2.34
C ILE A 199 13.52 1.18 -2.64
N MET A 200 13.41 0.78 -3.90
CA MET A 200 13.23 -0.62 -4.28
C MET A 200 14.35 -1.53 -3.78
N LYS A 201 15.60 -1.06 -3.84
CA LYS A 201 16.75 -1.80 -3.29
C LYS A 201 16.69 -1.88 -1.77
N GLN A 202 16.23 -0.82 -1.10
CA GLN A 202 16.00 -0.84 0.34
C GLN A 202 14.89 -1.83 0.72
N LEU A 203 13.78 -1.86 -0.02
CA LEU A 203 12.70 -2.82 0.18
C LEU A 203 13.16 -4.26 -0.03
N ARG A 204 13.90 -4.54 -1.11
CA ARG A 204 14.42 -5.88 -1.38
C ARG A 204 15.31 -6.40 -0.24
N ARG A 205 16.12 -5.54 0.37
CA ARG A 205 16.90 -5.89 1.58
C ARG A 205 15.99 -6.22 2.76
N LEU A 206 15.00 -5.36 3.00
CA LEU A 206 14.01 -5.51 4.07
C LEU A 206 13.17 -6.80 3.95
N ILE A 207 13.05 -7.33 2.73
CA ILE A 207 12.35 -8.58 2.42
C ILE A 207 13.31 -9.78 2.42
N SER A 208 14.53 -9.68 1.88
CA SER A 208 15.47 -10.82 1.82
C SER A 208 16.04 -11.22 3.17
N GLU A 209 16.14 -10.28 4.12
CA GLU A 209 16.61 -10.54 5.49
C GLU A 209 15.67 -11.46 6.30
N GLN A 210 14.51 -11.87 5.75
CA GLN A 210 13.52 -12.72 6.42
C GLN A 210 13.24 -14.06 5.73
N GLY A 211 14.06 -14.45 4.73
CA GLY A 211 13.84 -15.63 3.89
C GLY A 211 14.04 -17.01 4.55
N ASP A 212 14.29 -17.12 5.86
CA ASP A 212 14.72 -18.37 6.50
C ASP A 212 13.67 -19.02 7.44
N VAL A 213 12.40 -18.58 7.40
CA VAL A 213 11.34 -19.07 8.32
C VAL A 213 10.23 -19.86 7.60
N VAL A 214 10.36 -20.11 6.30
CA VAL A 214 9.33 -20.81 5.50
C VAL A 214 9.63 -22.29 5.26
N ASP A 215 10.88 -22.76 5.42
CA ASP A 215 11.21 -24.19 5.21
C ASP A 215 10.54 -25.14 6.23
N LYS A 216 9.99 -24.64 7.34
CA LYS A 216 9.18 -25.45 8.28
C LYS A 216 7.68 -25.44 7.99
N VAL A 217 7.27 -24.85 6.87
CA VAL A 217 5.86 -24.82 6.44
C VAL A 217 5.50 -25.98 5.52
N GLU A 218 6.47 -26.64 4.87
CA GLU A 218 6.19 -27.81 4.01
C GLU A 218 5.95 -29.10 4.82
N GLU A 219 6.49 -29.25 6.03
CA GLU A 219 6.38 -30.50 6.81
C GLU A 219 5.02 -30.71 7.52
N LEU A 220 4.16 -29.68 7.59
CA LEU A 220 2.82 -29.78 8.21
C LEU A 220 1.66 -29.50 7.24
N VAL A 221 1.94 -29.28 5.95
CA VAL A 221 0.90 -29.22 4.92
C VAL A 221 0.44 -30.62 4.51
N ASP A 222 1.24 -31.67 4.74
CA ASP A 222 0.83 -33.05 4.49
C ASP A 222 -0.21 -33.58 5.51
N GLU A 223 -0.29 -33.00 6.72
CA GLU A 223 -1.32 -33.34 7.71
C GLU A 223 -2.62 -32.51 7.55
N SER A 224 -2.58 -31.40 6.79
CA SER A 224 -3.74 -30.54 6.54
C SER A 224 -4.35 -30.69 5.13
N ALA A 225 -3.70 -31.44 4.23
CA ALA A 225 -4.22 -31.76 2.90
C ALA A 225 -5.47 -32.67 2.92
N VAL A 226 -5.86 -33.18 4.09
CA VAL A 226 -7.10 -33.99 4.26
C VAL A 226 -8.33 -33.14 4.62
N ASN A 227 -8.22 -31.81 4.78
CA ASN A 227 -9.37 -31.01 5.24
C ASN A 227 -9.68 -29.72 4.44
N VAL A 228 -9.25 -29.62 3.18
CA VAL A 228 -9.62 -28.49 2.29
C VAL A 228 -10.06 -28.98 0.89
N GLU A 229 -10.86 -30.04 0.86
CA GLU A 229 -11.77 -30.33 -0.26
C GLU A 229 -13.10 -29.53 -0.10
N GLU A 230 -13.28 -28.79 1.00
CA GLU A 230 -14.58 -28.23 1.42
C GLU A 230 -14.69 -26.69 1.39
N GLY A 231 -13.76 -25.96 0.74
CA GLY A 231 -13.69 -24.49 0.88
C GLY A 231 -13.43 -23.66 -0.39
N ARG A 232 -13.46 -24.24 -1.61
CA ARG A 232 -13.15 -23.51 -2.86
C ARG A 232 -14.25 -23.52 -3.90
N ALA A 233 -15.45 -23.11 -3.50
CA ALA A 233 -16.49 -22.73 -4.47
C ALA A 233 -17.22 -21.46 -4.02
N GLU A 234 -16.50 -20.35 -3.83
CA GLU A 234 -17.19 -19.06 -3.70
C GLU A 234 -16.35 -17.88 -4.18
N LEU A 235 -16.14 -17.79 -5.50
CA LEU A 235 -16.22 -16.51 -6.19
C LEU A 235 -16.95 -16.70 -7.52
N GLN A 236 -18.05 -15.94 -7.66
CA GLN A 236 -18.85 -15.72 -8.86
C GLN A 236 -19.80 -16.86 -9.25
N ILE A 237 -21.03 -16.79 -8.73
CA ILE A 237 -22.23 -16.52 -9.54
C ILE A 237 -23.25 -15.83 -8.63
N SER A 238 -23.29 -14.51 -8.72
CA SER A 238 -24.48 -13.74 -8.34
C SER A 238 -25.59 -14.11 -9.33
N GLU A 239 -26.44 -15.09 -8.99
CA GLU A 239 -27.87 -15.19 -9.41
C GLU A 239 -28.62 -16.46 -8.97
N VAL A 240 -28.07 -17.36 -8.15
CA VAL A 240 -28.81 -18.58 -7.70
C VAL A 240 -29.13 -18.60 -6.19
N ARG A 241 -29.05 -17.45 -5.50
CA ARG A 241 -29.37 -17.36 -4.05
C ARG A 241 -30.76 -16.79 -3.76
N ARG A 242 -31.78 -17.20 -4.52
CA ARG A 242 -33.20 -16.86 -4.24
C ARG A 242 -34.10 -18.06 -3.91
N ASN A 243 -33.58 -19.30 -3.95
CA ASN A 243 -34.41 -20.50 -3.77
C ASN A 243 -34.09 -21.36 -2.52
N SER A 244 -32.98 -21.11 -1.80
CA SER A 244 -32.62 -21.92 -0.62
C SER A 244 -33.42 -21.55 0.64
N SER A 245 -33.75 -20.28 0.84
CA SER A 245 -34.55 -19.83 1.98
C SER A 245 -35.97 -20.41 1.96
N ARG A 246 -36.57 -20.59 0.77
CA ARG A 246 -37.89 -21.20 0.61
C ARG A 246 -37.91 -22.68 1.01
N ARG A 247 -36.86 -23.44 0.66
CA ARG A 247 -36.72 -24.85 1.07
C ARG A 247 -36.48 -25.00 2.57
N ARG A 248 -35.67 -24.11 3.17
CA ARG A 248 -35.45 -24.08 4.62
C ARG A 248 -36.72 -23.69 5.40
N ILE A 249 -37.49 -22.72 4.90
CA ILE A 249 -38.78 -22.34 5.47
C ILE A 249 -39.81 -23.47 5.33
N LEU A 250 -39.87 -24.18 4.19
CA LEU A 250 -40.77 -25.32 4.00
C LEU A 250 -40.44 -26.50 4.92
N ILE A 251 -39.15 -26.79 5.14
CA ILE A 251 -38.72 -27.83 6.08
C ILE A 251 -39.11 -27.44 7.52
N LEU A 252 -38.91 -26.18 7.91
CA LEU A 252 -39.37 -25.69 9.22
C LEU A 252 -40.90 -25.76 9.36
N LEU A 253 -41.66 -25.46 8.30
CA LEU A 253 -43.12 -25.56 8.29
C LEU A 253 -43.60 -27.03 8.40
N PHE A 254 -42.93 -27.96 7.72
CA PHE A 254 -43.23 -29.39 7.81
C PHE A 254 -42.99 -29.95 9.22
N ILE A 255 -41.89 -29.56 9.86
CA ILE A 255 -41.59 -29.92 11.25
C ILE A 255 -42.66 -29.36 12.20
N ALA A 256 -43.09 -28.10 12.00
CA ALA A 256 -44.13 -27.49 12.82
C ALA A 256 -45.47 -28.23 12.72
N VAL A 257 -45.87 -28.69 11.53
CA VAL A 257 -47.11 -29.46 11.32
C VAL A 257 -47.05 -30.82 12.03
N ILE A 258 -45.90 -31.52 12.00
CA ILE A 258 -45.73 -32.80 12.70
C ILE A 258 -45.90 -32.63 14.21
N VAL A 259 -45.29 -31.59 14.79
CA VAL A 259 -45.38 -31.32 16.24
C VAL A 259 -46.83 -31.09 16.64
N VAL A 260 -47.56 -30.27 15.89
CA VAL A 260 -49.00 -29.99 16.16
C VAL A 260 -49.82 -31.28 16.10
N SER A 261 -49.60 -32.12 15.09
CA SER A 261 -50.33 -33.38 14.91
C SER A 261 -50.10 -34.37 16.07
N ILE A 262 -48.86 -34.47 16.58
CA ILE A 262 -48.54 -35.31 17.74
C ILE A 262 -49.25 -34.79 18.99
N THR A 263 -49.20 -33.50 19.27
CA THR A 263 -49.90 -32.92 20.42
C THR A 263 -51.42 -33.12 20.34
N ALA A 264 -52.01 -32.96 19.16
CA ALA A 264 -53.44 -33.21 18.97
C ALA A 264 -53.80 -34.69 19.20
N GLY A 265 -52.99 -35.63 18.70
CA GLY A 265 -53.19 -37.06 18.92
C GLY A 265 -53.10 -37.47 20.38
N ILE A 266 -52.15 -36.92 21.14
CA ILE A 266 -52.02 -37.16 22.58
C ILE A 266 -53.24 -36.62 23.34
N ILE A 267 -53.72 -35.43 22.97
CA ILE A 267 -54.91 -34.85 23.58
C ILE A 267 -56.12 -35.74 23.29
N VAL A 268 -56.34 -36.16 22.04
CA VAL A 268 -57.48 -37.01 21.68
C VAL A 268 -57.41 -38.37 22.39
N TRP A 269 -56.25 -39.03 22.44
CA TRP A 269 -56.06 -40.27 23.22
C TRP A 269 -56.41 -40.07 24.69
N LYS A 270 -55.99 -38.94 25.29
CA LYS A 270 -56.25 -38.66 26.70
C LYS A 270 -57.73 -38.40 27.00
N TYR A 271 -58.51 -37.98 26.01
CA TYR A 271 -59.93 -37.60 26.14
C TYR A 271 -60.90 -38.67 25.62
N ILE A 272 -60.39 -39.79 25.09
CA ILE A 272 -61.13 -41.01 24.74
C ILE A 272 -60.90 -42.07 25.82
#